data_AF-A0A7Y9T3R0-F1
#
_entry.id   AF-A0A7Y9T3R0-F1
#
_cell.length_a   1.000
_cell.length_b   1.000
_cell.length_c   1.000
_cell.angle_alpha   90.00
_cell.angle_beta   90.00
_cell.angle_gamma   90.00
#
_symmetry.space_group_name_H-M   'P 1'
#
loop_
_entity.id
_entity.type
_entity.pdbx_description
1 polymer ?
#
loop_
_entity_poly.entity_id
_entity_poly.type
_entity_poly.pdbx_seq_one_letter_code
_entity_poly.pdbx_strand_id
1 'polypeptide(L)'
;MTLTRSKKRFYDFLIRDMVLYVELSSRVSSHRNMSRIATVLILLAAAALEAGGDALIRAGLHSNSARARILMFGAAAIILFAYGWTVNAPPWDFGRLLGLYVVFFFVVAQLLSWLIFKQVPSPTILIGGTLIVAGGIVVSLSKT
;
A
#
# COMPACT_ATOMS: atom_id res chain seq x y z
N MET A 1 -15.70 20.52 -51.52
CA MET A 1 -14.28 20.12 -51.27
C MET A 1 -13.90 20.40 -49.80
N THR A 2 -14.71 19.92 -48.85
CA THR A 2 -14.71 20.40 -47.45
C THR A 2 -14.69 19.27 -46.41
N LEU A 3 -15.07 18.05 -46.83
CA LEU A 3 -15.16 16.86 -45.97
C LEU A 3 -13.80 16.25 -45.60
N THR A 4 -12.77 16.45 -46.42
CA THR A 4 -11.41 15.94 -46.18
C THR A 4 -10.68 16.69 -45.07
N ARG A 5 -10.95 17.99 -44.93
CA ARG A 5 -10.29 18.86 -43.94
C ARG A 5 -10.73 18.57 -42.51
N SER A 6 -11.98 18.15 -42.32
CA SER A 6 -12.54 17.76 -41.01
C SER A 6 -11.94 16.46 -40.49
N LYS A 7 -11.85 15.43 -41.35
CA LYS A 7 -11.20 14.15 -40.98
C LYS A 7 -9.74 14.33 -40.58
N LYS A 8 -8.97 15.12 -41.34
CA LYS A 8 -7.56 15.40 -41.00
C LYS A 8 -7.43 16.05 -39.62
N ARG A 9 -8.30 17.03 -39.30
CA ARG A 9 -8.31 17.70 -38.00
C ARG A 9 -8.63 16.75 -36.84
N PHE A 10 -9.50 15.77 -37.07
CA PHE A 10 -9.85 14.75 -36.08
C PHE A 10 -8.67 13.80 -35.81
N TYR A 11 -7.96 13.34 -36.84
CA TYR A 11 -6.75 12.53 -36.66
C TYR A 11 -5.61 13.33 -35.99
N ASP A 12 -5.40 14.58 -36.40
CA ASP A 12 -4.40 15.46 -35.78
C ASP A 12 -4.71 15.69 -34.28
N PHE A 13 -6.00 15.78 -33.91
CA PHE A 13 -6.46 15.87 -32.52
C PHE A 13 -6.17 14.59 -31.72
N LEU A 14 -6.56 13.42 -32.25
CA LEU A 14 -6.30 12.13 -31.59
C LEU A 14 -4.81 11.85 -31.40
N ILE A 15 -3.99 12.15 -32.42
CA ILE A 15 -2.53 11.98 -32.33
C ILE A 15 -1.94 12.92 -31.28
N ARG A 16 -2.40 14.17 -31.22
CA ARG A 16 -1.93 15.14 -30.23
C ARG A 16 -2.28 14.73 -28.80
N ASP A 17 -3.49 14.24 -28.55
CA ASP A 17 -3.88 13.73 -27.23
C ASP A 17 -3.10 12.49 -26.84
N MET A 18 -2.85 11.58 -27.79
CA MET A 18 -2.03 10.39 -27.55
C MET A 18 -0.58 10.77 -27.23
N VAL A 19 0.02 11.70 -27.96
CA VAL A 19 1.38 12.21 -27.69
C VAL A 19 1.43 12.93 -26.35
N LEU A 20 0.41 13.74 -26.01
CA LEU A 20 0.32 14.43 -24.72
C LEU A 20 0.19 13.42 -23.57
N TYR A 21 -0.59 12.36 -23.75
CA TYR A 21 -0.73 11.27 -22.78
C TYR A 21 0.58 10.51 -22.58
N VAL A 22 1.28 10.17 -23.67
CA VAL A 22 2.60 9.52 -23.62
C VAL A 22 3.64 10.43 -22.95
N GLU A 23 3.59 11.74 -23.19
CA GLU A 23 4.54 12.69 -22.61
C GLU A 23 4.22 13.04 -21.14
N LEU A 24 2.94 13.05 -20.74
CA LEU A 24 2.55 13.10 -19.32
C LEU A 24 2.99 11.82 -18.60
N SER A 25 2.73 10.66 -19.20
CA SER A 25 3.11 9.36 -18.65
C SER A 25 4.62 9.24 -18.48
N SER A 26 5.41 9.70 -19.46
CA SER A 26 6.88 9.65 -19.40
C SER A 26 7.47 10.65 -18.39
N ARG A 27 6.87 11.83 -18.23
CA ARG A 27 7.27 12.81 -17.19
C ARG A 27 6.94 12.36 -15.77
N VAL A 28 5.84 11.63 -15.58
CA VAL A 28 5.50 10.98 -14.30
C VAL A 28 6.43 9.79 -14.04
N SER A 29 6.88 9.11 -15.09
CA SER A 29 7.75 7.93 -15.04
C SER A 29 9.25 8.25 -14.98
N SER A 30 9.64 9.45 -14.53
CA SER A 30 11.01 9.70 -14.11
C SER A 30 11.35 8.71 -12.98
N HIS A 31 11.97 7.60 -13.36
CA HIS A 31 12.39 6.52 -12.47
C HIS A 31 13.43 7.06 -11.50
N ARG A 32 12.94 7.68 -10.42
CA ARG A 32 13.78 7.94 -9.25
C ARG A 32 14.13 6.58 -8.68
N ASN A 33 15.36 6.15 -8.91
CA ASN A 33 15.96 5.03 -8.21
C ASN A 33 15.89 5.35 -6.71
N MET A 34 14.87 4.81 -6.04
CA MET A 34 14.73 4.93 -4.59
C MET A 34 15.80 4.08 -3.92
N SER A 35 16.42 4.63 -2.87
CA SER A 35 17.37 3.85 -2.10
C SER A 35 16.66 2.67 -1.45
N ARG A 36 17.34 1.52 -1.34
CA ARG A 36 16.78 0.32 -0.69
C ARG A 36 16.32 0.61 0.74
N ILE A 37 17.04 1.49 1.44
CA ILE A 37 16.69 1.94 2.79
C ILE A 37 15.36 2.70 2.76
N ALA A 38 15.16 3.63 1.82
CA ALA A 38 13.90 4.34 1.69
C ALA A 38 12.75 3.37 1.41
N THR A 39 12.94 2.38 0.53
CA THR A 39 11.93 1.34 0.27
C THR A 39 11.54 0.60 1.55
N VAL A 40 12.52 0.12 2.31
CA VAL A 40 12.27 -0.60 3.56
C VAL A 40 11.54 0.29 4.58
N LEU A 41 11.95 1.54 4.74
CA LEU A 41 11.31 2.47 5.67
C LEU A 41 9.86 2.79 5.27
N ILE A 42 9.58 2.97 3.98
CA ILE A 42 8.22 3.23 3.49
C ILE A 42 7.34 2.00 3.69
N LEU A 43 7.84 0.79 3.40
CA LEU A 43 7.08 -0.45 3.64
C LEU A 43 6.80 -0.66 5.14
N LEU A 44 7.77 -0.38 6.01
CA LEU A 44 7.57 -0.46 7.46
C LEU A 44 6.55 0.57 7.94
N ALA A 45 6.61 1.81 7.43
CA ALA A 45 5.63 2.84 7.73
C ALA A 45 4.22 2.45 7.25
N ALA A 46 4.10 1.90 6.03
CA ALA A 46 2.84 1.40 5.49
C ALA A 46 2.26 0.28 6.36
N ALA A 47 3.07 -0.70 6.75
CA ALA A 47 2.67 -1.79 7.64
C ALA A 47 2.17 -1.27 9.00
N ALA A 48 2.82 -0.24 9.56
CA ALA A 48 2.40 0.38 10.80
C ALA A 48 1.08 1.15 10.68
N LEU A 49 0.89 1.87 9.57
CA LEU A 49 -0.38 2.53 9.27
C LEU A 49 -1.51 1.51 9.12
N GLU A 50 -1.30 0.46 8.33
CA GLU A 50 -2.31 -0.59 8.12
C GLU A 50 -2.69 -1.28 9.44
N ALA A 51 -1.71 -1.83 10.15
CA ALA A 51 -1.95 -2.55 11.40
C ALA A 51 -2.51 -1.63 12.51
N GLY A 52 -2.09 -0.36 12.56
CA GLY A 52 -2.64 0.64 13.48
C GLY A 52 -4.08 1.01 13.15
N GLY A 53 -4.41 1.16 11.86
CA GLY A 53 -5.78 1.36 11.40
C GLY A 53 -6.69 0.19 11.77
N ASP A 54 -6.23 -1.04 11.53
CA ASP A 54 -6.94 -2.27 11.91
C ASP A 54 -7.18 -2.38 13.41
N ALA A 55 -6.18 -1.99 14.22
CA ALA A 55 -6.31 -1.94 15.67
C ALA A 55 -7.41 -0.95 16.11
N LEU A 56 -7.51 0.23 15.47
CA LEU A 56 -8.57 1.20 15.74
C LEU A 56 -9.95 0.72 15.30
N ILE A 57 -10.06 0.09 14.13
CA ILE A 57 -11.33 -0.55 13.71
C ILE A 57 -11.75 -1.58 14.76
N ARG A 58 -10.83 -2.45 15.19
CA ARG A 58 -11.09 -3.46 16.22
C ARG A 58 -11.54 -2.84 17.54
N ALA A 59 -10.84 -1.80 18.01
CA ALA A 59 -11.20 -1.09 19.22
C ALA A 59 -12.59 -0.43 19.11
N GLY A 60 -12.91 0.18 17.96
CA GLY A 60 -14.20 0.79 17.68
C GLY A 60 -15.34 -0.24 17.69
N LEU A 61 -15.13 -1.42 17.10
CA LEU A 61 -16.10 -2.51 17.07
C LEU A 61 -16.45 -3.04 18.48
N HIS A 62 -15.49 -2.99 19.40
CA HIS A 62 -15.69 -3.44 20.79
C HIS A 62 -16.03 -2.29 21.76
N SER A 63 -16.24 -1.07 21.26
CA SER A 63 -16.57 0.08 22.10
C SER A 63 -18.07 0.13 22.41
N ASN A 64 -18.41 0.24 23.70
CA ASN A 64 -19.79 0.44 24.16
C ASN A 64 -20.30 1.88 23.94
N SER A 65 -19.43 2.82 23.59
CA SER A 65 -19.78 4.22 23.39
C SER A 65 -19.92 4.54 21.91
N ALA A 66 -21.12 4.96 21.49
CA ALA A 66 -21.38 5.35 20.10
C ALA A 66 -20.46 6.49 19.63
N ARG A 67 -20.16 7.47 20.49
CA ARG A 67 -19.24 8.57 20.19
C ARG A 67 -17.82 8.05 19.98
N ALA A 68 -17.32 7.21 20.88
CA ALA A 68 -15.98 6.63 20.77
C ALA A 68 -15.85 5.76 19.50
N ARG A 69 -16.88 4.98 19.17
CA ARG A 69 -16.93 4.17 17.95
C ARG A 69 -16.82 5.04 16.68
N ILE A 70 -17.60 6.12 16.60
CA ILE A 70 -17.56 7.04 15.44
C ILE A 70 -16.17 7.67 15.31
N LEU A 71 -15.58 8.15 16.41
CA LEU A 71 -14.25 8.75 16.39
C LEU A 71 -13.17 7.74 15.98
N MET A 72 -13.22 6.51 16.51
CA MET A 72 -12.26 5.45 16.16
C MET A 72 -12.37 5.05 14.69
N PHE A 73 -13.59 4.90 14.16
CA PHE A 73 -13.79 4.60 12.74
C PHE A 73 -13.35 5.73 11.83
N GLY A 74 -13.62 6.98 12.20
CA GLY A 74 -13.15 8.15 11.44
C GLY A 74 -11.62 8.21 11.40
N ALA A 75 -10.96 8.02 12.55
CA ALA A 75 -9.50 7.99 12.64
C ALA A 75 -8.91 6.80 11.84
N ALA A 76 -9.50 5.62 11.98
CA ALA A 76 -9.07 4.43 11.23
C ALA A 76 -9.21 4.62 9.72
N ALA A 77 -10.31 5.23 9.24
CA ALA A 77 -10.50 5.49 7.81
C ALA A 77 -9.39 6.40 7.25
N ILE A 78 -9.01 7.46 7.96
CA ILE A 78 -7.92 8.36 7.56
C ILE A 78 -6.59 7.61 7.52
N ILE A 79 -6.29 6.85 8.57
CA ILE A 79 -5.03 6.11 8.69
C ILE A 79 -4.94 5.03 7.61
N LEU A 80 -6.02 4.29 7.36
CA LEU A 80 -6.03 3.24 6.35
C LEU A 80 -5.93 3.84 4.94
N PHE A 81 -6.58 4.97 4.68
CA PHE A 81 -6.36 5.69 3.42
C PHE A 81 -4.89 6.11 3.26
N ALA A 82 -4.27 6.62 4.33
CA ALA A 82 -2.86 7.00 4.32
C ALA A 82 -1.93 5.79 4.08
N TYR A 83 -2.24 4.60 4.61
CA TYR A 83 -1.52 3.37 4.28
C TYR A 83 -1.61 3.10 2.78
N GLY A 84 -2.84 3.09 2.24
CA GLY A 84 -3.10 2.76 0.84
C GLY A 84 -2.36 3.70 -0.09
N TRP A 85 -2.31 4.99 0.25
CA TRP A 85 -1.49 5.96 -0.46
C TRP A 85 0.01 5.68 -0.32
N THR A 86 0.51 5.47 0.90
CA THR A 86 1.94 5.30 1.20
C THR A 86 2.56 4.11 0.47
N VAL A 87 1.83 3.00 0.36
CA VAL A 87 2.35 1.78 -0.27
C VAL A 87 2.22 1.77 -1.80
N ASN A 88 1.27 2.54 -2.36
CA ASN A 88 1.00 2.56 -3.80
C ASN A 88 1.55 3.80 -4.54
N ALA A 89 1.91 4.87 -3.82
CA ALA A 89 2.48 6.07 -4.44
C ALA A 89 3.90 5.88 -5.02
N PRO A 90 4.79 5.06 -4.42
CA PRO A 90 6.13 4.86 -4.98
C PRO A 90 6.13 4.08 -6.31
N PRO A 91 7.04 4.40 -7.25
CA PRO A 91 7.12 3.75 -8.56
C PRO A 91 7.90 2.43 -8.48
N TRP A 92 7.42 1.46 -7.69
CA TRP A 92 8.04 0.15 -7.53
C TRP A 92 7.18 -0.99 -8.09
N ASP A 93 7.80 -2.16 -8.30
CA ASP A 93 7.05 -3.40 -8.50
C ASP A 93 6.54 -3.88 -7.13
N PHE A 94 5.31 -3.50 -6.80
CA PHE A 94 4.69 -3.88 -5.54
C PHE A 94 4.55 -5.40 -5.40
N GLY A 95 4.36 -6.14 -6.50
CA GLY A 95 4.26 -7.60 -6.48
C GLY A 95 5.52 -8.26 -5.93
N ARG A 96 6.70 -7.74 -6.28
CA ARG A 96 7.99 -8.19 -5.71
C ARG A 96 8.17 -7.81 -4.25
N LEU A 97 7.67 -6.63 -3.84
CA LEU A 97 7.79 -6.12 -2.48
C LEU A 97 6.71 -6.66 -1.52
N LEU A 98 5.65 -7.26 -2.06
CA LEU A 98 4.52 -7.79 -1.30
C LEU A 98 4.96 -8.81 -0.23
N GLY A 99 5.93 -9.67 -0.55
CA GLY A 99 6.45 -10.64 0.40
C GLY A 99 7.07 -9.98 1.64
N LEU A 100 7.95 -8.99 1.43
CA LEU A 100 8.56 -8.22 2.51
C LEU A 100 7.52 -7.40 3.28
N TYR A 101 6.56 -6.81 2.57
CA TYR A 101 5.46 -6.05 3.16
C TYR A 101 4.64 -6.88 4.14
N VAL A 102 4.21 -8.09 3.74
CA VAL A 102 3.43 -9.00 4.59
C VAL A 102 4.20 -9.40 5.85
N VAL A 103 5.53 -9.58 5.74
CA VAL A 103 6.38 -9.86 6.91
C VAL A 103 6.37 -8.68 7.89
N PHE A 104 6.53 -7.44 7.40
CA PHE A 104 6.44 -6.26 8.26
C PHE A 104 5.05 -6.10 8.87
N PHE A 105 4.00 -6.27 8.08
CA PHE A 105 2.63 -6.23 8.58
C PHE A 105 2.42 -7.24 9.71
N PHE A 106 2.85 -8.49 9.52
CA PHE A 106 2.76 -9.52 10.56
C PHE A 106 3.48 -9.09 11.84
N VAL A 107 4.75 -8.67 11.75
CA VAL A 107 5.54 -8.28 12.92
C VAL A 107 4.90 -7.10 13.65
N VAL A 108 4.50 -6.05 12.93
CA VAL A 108 3.88 -4.88 13.54
C VAL A 108 2.51 -5.22 14.13
N ALA A 109 1.70 -6.05 13.47
CA ALA A 109 0.44 -6.52 14.00
C ALA A 109 0.62 -7.33 15.30
N GLN A 110 1.64 -8.19 15.39
CA GLN A 110 1.96 -8.90 16.64
C GLN A 110 2.43 -7.94 17.74
N LEU A 111 3.24 -6.94 17.41
CA LEU A 111 3.67 -5.91 18.36
C LEU A 111 2.47 -5.11 18.89
N LEU A 112 1.56 -4.66 18.03
CA LEU A 112 0.35 -3.95 18.45
C LEU A 112 -0.59 -4.87 19.26
N SER A 113 -0.73 -6.13 18.86
CA SER A 113 -1.47 -7.16 19.63
C SER A 113 -0.96 -7.26 21.06
N TRP A 114 0.36 -7.31 21.23
CA TRP A 114 0.98 -7.41 22.54
C TRP A 114 0.91 -6.10 23.33
N LEU A 115 1.24 -4.96 22.72
CA LEU A 115 1.34 -3.69 23.42
C LEU A 115 -0.03 -3.08 23.76
N ILE A 116 -0.98 -3.13 22.83
CA ILE A 116 -2.30 -2.50 22.97
C ILE A 116 -3.30 -3.48 23.58
N PHE A 117 -3.39 -4.70 23.03
CA PHE A 117 -4.40 -5.67 23.43
C PHE A 117 -3.91 -6.64 24.51
N LYS A 118 -2.64 -6.55 24.93
CA LYS A 118 -2.01 -7.42 25.94
C LYS A 118 -2.08 -8.91 25.58
N GLN A 119 -2.14 -9.21 24.29
CA GLN A 119 -2.18 -10.57 23.76
C GLN A 119 -0.78 -11.00 23.34
N VAL A 120 -0.18 -11.88 24.14
CA VAL A 120 1.12 -12.47 23.84
C VAL A 120 0.96 -13.49 22.70
N PRO A 121 1.82 -13.48 21.67
CA PRO A 121 1.73 -14.46 20.59
C PRO A 121 1.91 -15.88 21.13
N SER A 122 0.97 -16.76 20.79
CA SER A 122 1.04 -18.18 21.14
C SER A 122 2.13 -18.89 20.33
N PRO A 123 2.60 -20.08 20.77
CA PRO A 123 3.55 -20.88 19.99
C PRO A 123 3.09 -21.16 18.55
N THR A 124 1.79 -21.39 18.35
CA THR A 124 1.21 -21.60 17.00
C THR A 124 1.31 -20.35 16.14
N ILE A 125 1.12 -19.15 16.71
CA ILE A 125 1.32 -17.88 16.00
C ILE A 125 2.78 -17.72 15.60
N LEU A 126 3.73 -18.12 16.45
CA LEU A 126 5.16 -18.08 16.12
C LEU A 126 5.50 -19.03 14.97
N ILE A 127 4.96 -20.26 14.98
CA ILE A 127 5.13 -21.21 13.87
C ILE A 127 4.55 -20.60 12.57
N GLY A 128 3.32 -20.09 12.62
CA GLY A 128 2.73 -19.39 11.48
C GLY A 128 3.57 -18.20 11.01
N GLY A 129 4.12 -17.43 11.94
CA GLY A 129 5.04 -16.32 11.68
C GLY A 129 6.31 -16.75 10.95
N THR A 130 6.92 -17.88 11.34
CA THR A 130 8.09 -18.41 10.63
C THR A 130 7.76 -18.80 9.19
N LEU A 131 6.56 -19.34 8.93
CA LEU A 131 6.09 -19.65 7.58
C LEU A 131 5.85 -18.38 6.76
N ILE A 132 5.29 -17.33 7.37
CA ILE A 132 5.11 -16.02 6.72
C ILE A 132 6.46 -15.43 6.32
N VAL A 133 7.46 -15.47 7.21
CA VAL A 133 8.82 -15.01 6.91
C VAL A 133 9.45 -15.81 5.77
N ALA A 134 9.35 -17.15 5.82
CA ALA A 134 9.86 -18.00 4.76
C ALA A 134 9.18 -17.71 3.41
N GLY A 135 7.85 -17.59 3.38
CA GLY A 135 7.09 -17.23 2.19
C GLY A 135 7.47 -15.85 1.65
N GLY A 136 7.64 -14.86 2.53
CA GLY A 136 8.06 -13.50 2.16
C GLY A 136 9.45 -13.47 1.50
N ILE A 137 10.40 -14.27 1.99
CA ILE A 137 11.72 -14.45 1.37
C ILE A 137 11.58 -15.06 -0.02
N VAL A 138 10.79 -16.14 -0.17
CA VAL A 138 10.57 -16.80 -1.47
C VAL A 138 9.98 -15.84 -2.49
N VAL A 139 8.96 -15.08 -2.12
CA VAL A 139 8.34 -14.07 -3.00
C VAL A 139 9.33 -12.98 -3.40
N SER A 140 10.15 -12.50 -2.45
CA SER A 140 11.14 -11.44 -2.69
C SER A 140 12.28 -11.88 -3.63
N LEU A 141 12.54 -13.19 -3.73
CA LEU A 141 13.53 -13.77 -4.64
C LEU A 141 12.98 -14.01 -6.05
N SER A 142 11.66 -13.85 -6.25
CA SER A 142 11.03 -14.03 -7.55
C SER A 142 11.60 -13.04 -8.58
N LYS A 143 11.95 -13.57 -9.75
CA LYS A 143 12.35 -12.79 -10.92
C LYS A 143 11.15 -12.73 -11.88
N THR A 144 10.40 -11.63 -11.85
CA THR A 144 9.41 -11.28 -12.88
C THR A 144 10.00 -10.36 -13.95
#